data_AF-A0A8J8JCG4-F1
#
_entry.id   AF-A0A8J8JCG4-F1
#
_cell.length_a   1.000
_cell.length_b   1.000
_cell.length_c   1.000
_cell.angle_alpha   90.00
_cell.angle_beta   90.00
_cell.angle_gamma   90.00
#
_symmetry.space_group_name_H-M   'P 1'
#
loop_
_entity.id
_entity.type
_entity.pdbx_description
1 polymer ?
#
loop_
_entity_poly.entity_id
_entity_poly.type
_entity_poly.pdbx_seq_one_letter_code
_entity_poly.pdbx_strand_id
1 'polypeptide(L)'
;MNELEALALALEVEKAELKFYLEMAIKAKDEKAKKMFLFLAREEAEHWDIFEEKFAEKLVEKCKLPAVDKDTLEKLTPKYE
;
A
#
# COMPACT_ATOMS: atom_id res chain seq x y z
N MET A 1 8.15 3.96 -17.47
CA MET A 1 7.55 3.51 -16.21
C MET A 1 8.66 3.28 -15.22
N ASN A 2 8.72 4.08 -14.15
CA ASN A 2 9.64 3.87 -13.04
C ASN A 2 8.98 2.98 -11.95
N GLU A 3 9.76 2.54 -10.96
CA GLU A 3 9.27 1.61 -9.93
C GLU A 3 8.09 2.16 -9.10
N LEU A 4 8.08 3.46 -8.78
CA LEU A 4 6.94 4.08 -8.09
C LEU A 4 5.69 4.15 -8.97
N GLU A 5 5.85 4.44 -10.26
CA GLU A 5 4.75 4.42 -11.23
C GLU A 5 4.17 3.00 -11.38
N ALA A 6 5.03 1.98 -11.35
CA ALA A 6 4.59 0.59 -11.40
C ALA A 6 3.84 0.16 -10.13
N LEU A 7 4.32 0.56 -8.94
CA LEU A 7 3.65 0.31 -7.67
C LEU A 7 2.31 1.06 -7.57
N ALA A 8 2.25 2.31 -8.03
CA ALA A 8 0.99 3.06 -8.09
C ALA A 8 -0.02 2.39 -9.03
N LEU A 9 0.43 1.92 -10.20
CA LEU A 9 -0.42 1.17 -11.12
C LEU A 9 -0.90 -0.15 -10.50
N ALA A 10 -0.03 -0.89 -9.81
CA ALA A 10 -0.40 -2.12 -9.12
C ALA A 10 -1.52 -1.85 -8.10
N LEU A 11 -1.37 -0.83 -7.26
CA LEU A 11 -2.43 -0.42 -6.32
C LEU A 11 -3.75 -0.14 -7.06
N GLU A 12 -3.74 0.64 -8.13
CA GLU A 12 -4.96 0.91 -8.91
C GLU A 12 -5.63 -0.38 -9.44
N VAL A 13 -4.83 -1.35 -9.89
CA VAL A 13 -5.31 -2.67 -10.33
C VAL A 13 -5.94 -3.43 -9.17
N GLU A 14 -5.23 -3.60 -8.04
CA GLU A 14 -5.74 -4.33 -6.87
C GLU A 14 -7.08 -3.77 -6.38
N LYS A 15 -7.21 -2.44 -6.34
CA LYS A 15 -8.47 -1.78 -5.96
C LYS A 15 -9.60 -2.05 -6.95
N ALA A 16 -9.29 -2.08 -8.24
CA ALA A 16 -10.29 -2.37 -9.27
C ALA A 16 -10.74 -3.84 -9.19
N GLU A 17 -9.81 -4.77 -8.98
CA GLU A 17 -10.08 -6.21 -8.88
C GLU A 17 -10.81 -6.57 -7.58
N LEU A 18 -10.42 -5.99 -6.44
CA LEU A 18 -11.15 -6.08 -5.18
C LEU A 18 -12.62 -5.67 -5.36
N LYS A 19 -12.86 -4.50 -5.94
CA LYS A 19 -14.22 -4.02 -6.21
C LYS A 19 -14.97 -4.97 -7.14
N PHE A 20 -14.32 -5.43 -8.21
CA PHE A 20 -14.90 -6.35 -9.18
C PHE A 20 -15.35 -7.66 -8.50
N TYR A 21 -14.48 -8.29 -7.71
CA TYR A 21 -14.81 -9.54 -7.03
C TYR A 21 -15.89 -9.38 -5.97
N LEU A 22 -15.90 -8.26 -5.22
CA LEU A 22 -17.01 -7.96 -4.30
C LEU A 22 -18.35 -7.79 -5.04
N GLU A 23 -18.37 -7.10 -6.17
CA GLU A 23 -19.57 -6.97 -7.00
C GLU A 23 -20.03 -8.32 -7.57
N MET A 24 -19.10 -9.19 -7.97
CA MET A 24 -19.42 -10.55 -8.42
C MET A 24 -19.98 -11.41 -7.29
N ALA A 25 -19.43 -11.31 -6.07
CA ALA A 25 -19.93 -12.00 -4.90
C ALA A 25 -21.37 -11.57 -4.56
N ILE A 26 -21.72 -10.29 -4.73
CA ILE A 26 -23.09 -9.78 -4.53
C ILE A 26 -24.05 -10.34 -5.59
N LYS A 27 -23.60 -10.46 -6.84
CA LYS A 27 -24.43 -10.94 -7.97
C LYS A 27 -24.54 -12.46 -8.03
N ALA A 28 -23.64 -13.19 -7.39
CA ALA A 28 -23.60 -14.65 -7.41
C ALA A 28 -24.82 -15.25 -6.68
N LYS A 29 -25.57 -16.10 -7.38
CA LYS A 29 -26.70 -16.86 -6.83
C LYS A 29 -26.28 -18.20 -6.22
N ASP A 30 -25.16 -18.75 -6.70
CA ASP A 30 -24.59 -19.99 -6.20
C ASP A 30 -23.63 -19.70 -5.03
N GLU A 31 -23.81 -20.43 -3.93
CA GLU A 31 -23.03 -20.23 -2.71
C GLU A 31 -21.54 -20.56 -2.89
N LYS A 32 -21.21 -21.53 -3.75
CA LYS A 32 -19.80 -21.86 -4.02
C LYS A 32 -19.14 -20.74 -4.83
N ALA A 33 -19.82 -20.20 -5.84
CA ALA A 33 -19.35 -19.05 -6.60
C ALA A 33 -19.17 -17.81 -5.71
N LYS A 34 -20.14 -17.53 -4.82
CA LYS A 34 -20.04 -16.43 -3.86
C LYS A 34 -18.81 -16.56 -2.95
N LYS A 35 -18.58 -17.75 -2.38
CA LYS A 35 -17.39 -18.01 -1.56
C LYS A 35 -16.09 -17.85 -2.34
N MET A 36 -16.06 -18.29 -3.60
CA MET A 36 -14.90 -18.13 -4.47
C MET A 36 -14.59 -16.64 -4.72
N PHE A 37 -15.60 -15.83 -5.05
CA PHE A 37 -15.39 -14.39 -5.25
C PHE A 37 -14.98 -13.65 -3.98
N LEU A 38 -15.54 -14.02 -2.82
CA LEU A 38 -15.11 -13.45 -1.53
C LEU A 38 -13.68 -13.85 -1.18
N PHE A 39 -13.26 -15.07 -1.55
CA PHE A 39 -11.88 -15.51 -1.39
C PHE A 39 -10.94 -14.66 -2.26
N LEU A 40 -11.26 -14.50 -3.55
CA LEU A 40 -10.44 -13.67 -4.47
C LEU A 40 -10.39 -12.20 -4.02
N ALA A 41 -11.52 -11.62 -3.62
CA ALA A 41 -11.56 -10.27 -3.06
C ALA A 41 -10.63 -10.13 -1.83
N ARG A 42 -10.53 -11.17 -1.00
CA ARG A 42 -9.62 -11.16 0.14
C ARG A 42 -8.16 -11.20 -0.29
N GLU A 43 -7.81 -12.02 -1.28
CA GLU A 43 -6.44 -12.09 -1.81
C GLU A 43 -6.00 -10.71 -2.36
N GLU A 44 -6.85 -10.01 -3.14
CA GLU A 44 -6.49 -8.68 -3.66
C GLU A 44 -6.34 -7.62 -2.54
N ALA A 45 -7.05 -7.77 -1.43
CA ALA A 45 -6.84 -6.91 -0.26
C ALA A 45 -5.48 -7.17 0.40
N GLU A 46 -5.07 -8.44 0.51
CA GLU A 46 -3.74 -8.81 1.03
C GLU A 46 -2.63 -8.35 0.06
N HIS A 47 -2.85 -8.40 -1.26
CA HIS A 47 -1.95 -7.84 -2.26
C HIS A 47 -1.83 -6.32 -2.16
N TRP A 48 -2.95 -5.61 -1.99
CA TRP A 48 -2.96 -4.16 -1.79
C TRP A 48 -2.07 -3.76 -0.61
N ASP A 49 -2.20 -4.42 0.54
CA ASP A 49 -1.41 -4.12 1.75
C ASP A 49 0.10 -4.22 1.45
N ILE A 50 0.52 -5.26 0.72
CA ILE A 50 1.92 -5.47 0.33
C ILE A 50 2.42 -4.37 -0.61
N PHE A 51 1.62 -3.97 -1.59
CA PHE A 51 2.02 -2.92 -2.53
C PHE A 51 2.01 -1.54 -1.89
N GLU A 52 1.10 -1.27 -0.95
CA GLU A 52 1.01 -0.02 -0.22
C GLU A 52 2.24 0.16 0.68
N GLU A 53 2.64 -0.88 1.40
CA GLU A 53 3.86 -0.89 2.22
C GLU A 53 5.09 -0.55 1.37
N LYS A 54 5.28 -1.28 0.25
CA LYS A 54 6.40 -1.05 -0.67
C LYS A 54 6.38 0.35 -1.29
N PHE A 55 5.19 0.85 -1.64
CA PHE A 55 5.04 2.19 -2.20
C PHE A 55 5.45 3.25 -1.16
N ALA A 56 4.99 3.11 0.08
CA ALA A 56 5.35 4.00 1.18
C ALA A 56 6.85 3.97 1.50
N GLU A 57 7.44 2.77 1.61
CA GLU A 57 8.90 2.60 1.80
C GLU A 57 9.69 3.32 0.71
N LYS A 58 9.28 3.17 -0.56
CA LYS A 58 9.96 3.77 -1.70
C LYS A 58 9.80 5.29 -1.75
N LEU A 59 8.65 5.81 -1.33
CA LEU A 59 8.45 7.25 -1.15
C LEU A 59 9.39 7.80 -0.07
N VAL A 60 9.53 7.11 1.06
CA VAL A 60 10.46 7.49 2.15
C VAL A 60 11.91 7.43 1.67
N GLU A 61 12.31 6.41 0.92
CA GLU A 61 13.67 6.28 0.36
C GLU A 61 13.99 7.44 -0.59
N LYS A 62 13.05 7.84 -1.46
CA LYS A 62 13.20 9.02 -2.31
C LYS A 62 13.22 10.32 -1.51
N CYS A 63 12.44 10.40 -0.43
CA CYS A 63 12.45 11.49 0.54
C CYS A 63 13.62 11.37 1.54
N LYS A 64 14.86 11.25 1.03
CA LYS A 64 16.09 11.23 1.84
C LYS A 64 15.98 12.22 3.02
N LEU A 65 15.91 11.69 4.23
CA LEU A 65 16.02 12.47 5.46
C LEU A 65 17.33 13.27 5.43
N PRO A 66 17.35 14.53 5.89
CA PRO A 66 18.60 15.26 6.03
C PRO A 66 19.54 14.45 6.93
N ALA A 67 20.80 14.30 6.52
CA ALA A 67 21.81 13.70 7.37
C ALA A 67 22.03 14.64 8.57
N VAL A 68 21.32 14.40 9.66
CA VAL A 68 21.52 15.14 10.90
C VAL A 68 22.75 14.54 11.60
N ASP A 69 23.88 15.21 11.48
CA ASP A 69 25.08 14.86 12.26
C ASP A 69 24.93 15.24 13.74
N LYS A 70 25.82 14.70 14.58
CA LYS A 70 25.80 14.94 16.04
C LYS A 70 25.90 16.43 16.38
N ASP A 71 26.63 17.20 15.58
CA ASP A 71 26.84 18.63 15.75
C ASP A 71 25.54 19.42 15.48
N THR A 72 24.73 18.94 14.55
CA THR A 72 23.42 19.47 14.19
C THR A 72 22.37 19.11 15.23
N LEU A 73 22.41 17.89 15.78
CA LEU A 73 21.55 17.46 16.89
C LEU A 73 21.76 18.31 18.16
N GLU A 74 23.02 18.63 18.49
CA GLU A 74 23.36 19.42 19.69
C GLU A 74 22.96 20.91 19.58
N LYS A 75 22.81 21.42 18.35
CA LYS A 75 22.31 22.77 18.07
C LYS A 75 20.79 22.86 18.07
N LEU A 76 20.09 21.75 17.79
CA LEU A 76 18.64 21.69 17.69
C LEU A 76 17.96 21.27 19.00
N THR A 77 18.70 20.73 19.97
CA THR A 77 18.18 20.43 21.29
C THR A 77 18.08 21.70 22.14
N PRO A 78 16.88 22.09 22.61
CA PRO A 78 16.74 23.20 23.55
C PRO A 78 17.43 22.83 24.86
N LYS A 79 18.37 23.68 25.30
CA LYS A 79 18.96 23.55 26.63
C LYS A 79 17.95 24.13 27.62
N TYR A 80 17.24 23.25 28.32
CA TYR A 80 16.48 23.65 29.49
C TYR A 80 17.47 23.73 30.66
N GLU A 81 17.63 24.93 31.21
CA GLU A 81 18.41 25.21 32.44
C GLU A 81 17.74 24.63 33.68
#